data_AF-A0AAJ2C0D7-F1
#
_entry.id   AF-A0AAJ2C0D7-F1
#
_cell.length_a   1.000
_cell.length_b   1.000
_cell.length_c   1.000
_cell.angle_alpha   90.00
_cell.angle_beta   90.00
_cell.angle_gamma   90.00
#
_symmetry.space_group_name_H-M   'P 1'
#
loop_
_entity.id
_entity.type
_entity.pdbx_description
1 polymer ?
#
loop_
_entity_poly.entity_id
_entity_poly.type
_entity_poly.pdbx_seq_one_letter_code
_entity_poly.pdbx_strand_id
1 'polypeptide(L)'
;MTTTESTRPTISERLASAANSSDLSVQIDKRGDADYLIAAGCTPARLGRHVFQLMAEWDACAKPRPVTPADIERLAAELPRIKATKQTKRGAQVVEMLDLVGAQAKYGEWLEGERRRVLGRLKSLQPLMDAHAGLLPWVVGRGYQNAAQKLLDVLGWWADRRCQTCHGTGEREGRPCKRCKGSGERPIPHGQEGQAISEHIAAHVDRARVGTRKGLQGMRKLKAFAAGESAC
;
A
#
# COMPACT_ATOMS: atom_id res chain seq x y z
N MET A 1 19.49 24.83 -14.05
CA MET A 1 19.74 23.38 -13.97
C MET A 1 19.79 23.01 -12.50
N THR A 2 18.67 22.58 -11.94
CA THR A 2 18.57 22.21 -10.52
C THR A 2 19.12 20.81 -10.33
N THR A 3 20.24 20.72 -9.61
CA THR A 3 20.83 19.48 -9.11
C THR A 3 19.78 18.70 -8.34
N THR A 4 19.39 17.54 -8.88
CA THR A 4 18.55 16.56 -8.20
C THR A 4 19.29 16.08 -6.94
N GLU A 5 18.86 16.57 -5.79
CA GLU A 5 19.30 16.09 -4.49
C GLU A 5 18.96 14.59 -4.42
N SER A 6 19.99 13.74 -4.53
CA SER A 6 19.83 12.29 -4.46
C SER A 6 19.47 11.91 -3.03
N THR A 7 18.17 11.91 -2.74
CA THR A 7 17.62 11.48 -1.45
C THR A 7 18.09 10.05 -1.19
N ARG A 8 18.80 9.83 -0.08
CA ARG A 8 19.26 8.49 0.31
C ARG A 8 18.04 7.58 0.50
N PRO A 9 17.99 6.39 -0.14
CA PRO A 9 16.88 5.48 0.04
C PRO A 9 16.69 5.10 1.51
N THR A 10 15.45 5.14 1.96
CA THR A 10 14.98 4.69 3.27
C THR A 10 15.19 3.18 3.43
N ILE A 11 15.14 2.68 4.68
CA ILE A 11 15.18 1.24 4.95
C ILE A 11 14.03 0.51 4.26
N SER A 12 12.85 1.13 4.19
CA SER A 12 11.68 0.55 3.52
C SER A 12 11.93 0.35 2.02
N GLU A 13 12.48 1.36 1.34
CA GLU A 13 12.83 1.29 -0.08
C GLU A 13 13.95 0.25 -0.32
N ARG A 14 14.94 0.19 0.57
CA ARG A 14 16.01 -0.83 0.51
C ARG A 14 15.48 -2.25 0.71
N LEU A 15 14.54 -2.45 1.63
CA LEU A 15 13.91 -3.76 1.84
C LEU A 15 13.02 -4.15 0.66
N ALA A 16 12.28 -3.21 0.07
CA ALA A 16 11.48 -3.46 -1.13
C ALA A 16 12.36 -3.81 -2.34
N SER A 17 13.48 -3.11 -2.52
CA SER A 17 14.50 -3.45 -3.53
C SER A 17 15.07 -4.84 -3.28
N ALA A 18 15.51 -5.12 -2.06
CA ALA A 18 16.12 -6.39 -1.69
C ALA A 18 15.17 -7.58 -1.84
N ALA A 19 13.87 -7.40 -1.55
CA ALA A 19 12.85 -8.43 -1.75
C ALA A 19 12.65 -8.83 -3.22
N ASN A 20 13.02 -7.95 -4.15
CA ASN A 20 12.92 -8.17 -5.59
C ASN A 20 14.30 -8.33 -6.27
N SER A 21 15.36 -8.47 -5.49
CA SER A 21 16.73 -8.54 -6.02
C SER A 21 17.03 -9.89 -6.65
N SER A 22 17.77 -9.88 -7.77
CA SER A 22 18.28 -11.08 -8.43
C SER A 22 19.68 -11.47 -7.97
N ASP A 23 20.38 -10.57 -7.27
CA ASP A 23 21.70 -10.82 -6.68
C ASP A 23 21.63 -10.72 -5.16
N LEU A 24 21.75 -11.88 -4.51
CA LEU A 24 21.82 -12.00 -3.06
C LEU A 24 23.20 -12.44 -2.58
N SER A 25 24.24 -12.16 -3.36
CA SER A 25 25.62 -12.39 -2.94
C SER A 25 25.96 -11.57 -1.69
N VAL A 26 26.64 -12.22 -0.75
CA VAL A 26 27.13 -11.58 0.47
C VAL A 26 28.59 -11.19 0.25
N GLN A 27 28.87 -9.88 0.24
CA GLN A 27 30.22 -9.35 0.11
C GLN A 27 30.68 -8.81 1.46
N ILE A 28 31.91 -9.14 1.88
CA ILE A 28 32.43 -8.75 3.20
C ILE A 28 32.55 -7.22 3.30
N ASP A 29 33.12 -6.59 2.29
CA ASP A 29 33.48 -5.15 2.31
C ASP A 29 32.32 -4.20 1.98
N LYS A 30 31.24 -4.71 1.39
CA LYS A 30 30.16 -3.88 0.86
C LYS A 30 28.82 -4.27 1.46
N ARG A 31 27.95 -3.28 1.63
CA ARG A 31 26.56 -3.51 2.00
C ARG A 31 25.72 -3.73 0.75
N GLY A 32 25.11 -4.91 0.63
CA GLY A 32 24.21 -5.28 -0.47
C GLY A 32 22.80 -5.62 0.00
N ASP A 33 21.95 -6.03 -0.93
CA ASP A 33 20.55 -6.39 -0.67
C ASP A 33 20.41 -7.58 0.29
N ALA A 34 21.31 -8.56 0.19
CA ALA A 34 21.39 -9.68 1.12
C ALA A 34 21.55 -9.22 2.58
N ASP A 35 22.36 -8.19 2.86
CA ASP A 35 22.54 -7.66 4.21
C ASP A 35 21.25 -7.08 4.79
N TYR A 36 20.42 -6.44 3.96
CA TYR A 36 19.11 -5.94 4.39
C TYR A 36 18.16 -7.07 4.75
N LEU A 37 18.15 -8.15 3.96
CA LEU A 37 17.31 -9.32 4.23
C LEU A 37 17.78 -10.08 5.48
N ILE A 38 19.10 -10.25 5.67
CA ILE A 38 19.66 -10.89 6.87
C ILE A 38 19.32 -10.05 8.11
N ALA A 39 19.57 -8.74 8.08
CA ALA A 39 19.27 -7.86 9.20
C ALA A 39 17.77 -7.86 9.56
N ALA A 40 16.90 -7.86 8.56
CA ALA A 40 15.46 -7.96 8.77
C ALA A 40 15.06 -9.34 9.31
N GLY A 41 15.71 -10.41 8.87
CA GLY A 41 15.47 -11.79 9.33
C GLY A 41 15.89 -12.03 10.78
N CYS A 42 16.96 -11.39 11.24
CA CYS A 42 17.40 -11.47 12.64
C CYS A 42 16.56 -10.60 13.59
N THR A 43 15.63 -9.80 13.08
CA THR A 43 14.80 -8.91 13.89
C THR A 43 13.55 -9.65 14.41
N PRO A 44 13.23 -9.59 15.72
CA PRO A 44 12.09 -10.31 16.29
C PRO A 44 10.70 -9.78 15.85
N ALA A 45 10.64 -8.61 15.19
CA ALA A 45 9.41 -7.97 14.73
C ALA A 45 8.89 -8.53 13.38
N ARG A 46 8.45 -9.79 13.40
CA ARG A 46 8.04 -10.55 12.19
C ARG A 46 6.87 -9.93 11.43
N LEU A 47 5.85 -9.41 12.13
CA LEU A 47 4.67 -8.82 11.48
C LEU A 47 5.00 -7.58 10.66
N GLY A 48 5.81 -6.66 11.19
CA GLY A 48 6.23 -5.47 10.45
C GLY A 48 7.02 -5.81 9.18
N ARG A 49 7.84 -6.87 9.22
CA ARG A 49 8.52 -7.40 8.03
C ARG A 49 7.52 -7.93 7.00
N HIS A 50 6.51 -8.70 7.41
CA HIS A 50 5.48 -9.18 6.49
C HIS A 50 4.67 -8.04 5.85
N VAL A 51 4.47 -6.92 6.55
CA VAL A 51 3.85 -5.72 5.95
C VAL A 51 4.73 -5.13 4.84
N PHE A 52 6.05 -5.02 5.04
CA PHE A 52 6.95 -4.59 3.96
C PHE A 52 6.95 -5.55 2.77
N GLN A 53 6.94 -6.85 3.04
CA GLN A 53 6.85 -7.86 1.98
C GLN A 53 5.52 -7.77 1.24
N LEU A 54 4.40 -7.53 1.93
CA LEU A 54 3.09 -7.32 1.32
C LEU A 54 3.12 -6.12 0.36
N MET A 55 3.74 -5.01 0.78
CA MET A 55 3.89 -3.82 -0.07
C MET A 55 4.75 -4.12 -1.31
N ALA A 56 5.88 -4.82 -1.15
CA ALA A 56 6.76 -5.18 -2.25
C ALA A 56 6.10 -6.18 -3.22
N GLU A 57 5.43 -7.22 -2.69
CA GLU A 57 4.65 -8.19 -3.46
C GLU A 57 3.52 -7.49 -4.22
N TRP A 58 2.88 -6.51 -3.59
CA TRP A 58 1.89 -5.68 -4.26
C TRP A 58 2.55 -4.94 -5.42
N ASP A 59 3.60 -4.16 -5.22
CA ASP A 59 4.21 -3.38 -6.31
C ASP A 59 4.70 -4.26 -7.48
N ALA A 60 5.15 -5.48 -7.21
CA ALA A 60 5.57 -6.44 -8.24
C ALA A 60 4.42 -7.11 -9.01
N CYS A 61 3.21 -7.14 -8.45
CA CYS A 61 2.08 -7.83 -9.08
C CYS A 61 1.41 -6.98 -10.18
N ALA A 62 1.02 -7.64 -11.27
CA ALA A 62 0.21 -7.04 -12.32
C ALA A 62 -1.08 -6.43 -11.73
N LYS A 63 -1.29 -5.14 -12.00
CA LYS A 63 -2.47 -4.40 -11.54
C LYS A 63 -3.60 -4.47 -12.55
N PRO A 64 -4.87 -4.43 -12.10
CA PRO A 64 -5.99 -4.19 -13.00
C PRO A 64 -5.69 -2.96 -13.86
N ARG A 65 -6.02 -3.03 -15.16
CA ARG A 65 -5.79 -1.91 -16.07
C ARG A 65 -6.42 -0.64 -15.52
N PRO A 66 -5.75 0.53 -15.62
CA PRO A 66 -6.37 1.79 -15.27
C PRO A 66 -7.59 2.02 -16.16
N VAL A 67 -8.66 2.54 -15.58
CA VAL A 67 -9.88 2.85 -16.33
C VAL A 67 -9.71 4.16 -17.08
N THR A 68 -10.19 4.17 -18.32
CA THR A 68 -10.24 5.37 -19.15
C THR A 68 -11.59 6.08 -18.97
N PRO A 69 -11.68 7.38 -19.25
CA PRO A 69 -12.97 8.08 -19.30
C PRO A 69 -13.99 7.38 -20.22
N ALA A 70 -13.53 6.81 -21.34
CA ALA A 70 -14.36 6.05 -22.27
C ALA A 70 -14.94 4.75 -21.66
N ASP A 71 -14.22 4.10 -20.74
CA ASP A 71 -14.74 2.93 -20.02
C ASP A 71 -15.88 3.35 -19.07
N ILE A 72 -15.75 4.50 -18.41
CA ILE A 72 -16.80 5.05 -17.53
C ILE A 72 -18.04 5.45 -18.33
N GLU A 73 -17.87 6.06 -19.50
CA GLU A 73 -18.98 6.40 -20.39
C GLU A 73 -19.73 5.15 -20.87
N ARG A 74 -19.00 4.07 -21.19
CA ARG A 74 -19.59 2.77 -21.55
C ARG A 74 -20.40 2.17 -20.40
N LEU A 75 -19.84 2.16 -19.20
CA LEU A 75 -20.55 1.73 -17.99
C LEU A 75 -21.79 2.60 -17.72
N ALA A 76 -21.69 3.92 -17.92
CA ALA A 76 -22.81 4.83 -17.73
C ALA A 76 -23.94 4.61 -18.75
N ALA A 77 -23.61 4.18 -19.97
CA ALA A 77 -24.59 3.82 -20.99
C ALA A 77 -25.40 2.56 -20.64
N GLU A 78 -24.85 1.66 -19.81
CA GLU A 78 -25.53 0.45 -19.32
C GLU A 78 -26.36 0.70 -18.04
N LEU A 79 -26.18 1.86 -17.38
CA LEU A 79 -26.91 2.22 -16.17
C LEU A 79 -28.23 2.93 -16.48
N PRO A 80 -29.22 2.88 -15.56
CA PRO A 80 -30.43 3.67 -15.68
C PRO A 80 -30.11 5.16 -15.83
N ARG A 81 -30.79 5.83 -16.76
CA ARG A 81 -30.63 7.27 -16.96
C ARG A 81 -31.18 8.04 -15.78
N ILE A 82 -30.52 9.14 -15.44
CA ILE A 82 -30.96 10.07 -14.41
C ILE A 82 -31.69 11.26 -15.04
N LYS A 83 -32.74 11.73 -14.36
CA LYS A 83 -33.48 12.92 -14.76
C LYS A 83 -32.82 14.14 -14.15
N ALA A 84 -32.41 15.08 -14.98
CA ALA A 84 -31.82 16.34 -14.55
C ALA A 84 -32.61 17.53 -15.10
N THR A 85 -32.83 18.52 -14.26
CA THR A 85 -33.51 19.74 -14.66
C THR A 85 -32.50 20.72 -15.24
N LYS A 86 -32.60 21.02 -16.54
CA LYS A 86 -31.84 22.09 -17.19
C LYS A 86 -32.71 23.34 -17.28
N GLN A 87 -32.20 24.47 -16.80
CA GLN A 87 -32.82 25.76 -17.11
C GLN A 87 -32.49 26.17 -18.55
N THR A 88 -33.53 26.49 -19.30
CA THR A 88 -33.45 27.05 -20.64
C THR A 88 -34.08 28.45 -20.66
N LYS A 89 -33.87 29.21 -21.74
CA LYS A 89 -34.50 30.52 -21.94
C LYS A 89 -36.04 30.49 -21.90
N ARG A 90 -36.67 29.31 -22.01
CA ARG A 90 -38.13 29.09 -21.97
C ARG A 90 -38.63 28.44 -20.68
N GLY A 91 -37.77 28.28 -19.66
CA GLY A 91 -38.10 27.64 -18.39
C GLY A 91 -37.28 26.38 -18.09
N ALA A 92 -37.60 25.72 -16.97
CA ALA A 92 -36.95 24.50 -16.53
C ALA A 92 -37.45 23.28 -17.34
N GLN A 93 -36.55 22.57 -18.00
CA GLN A 93 -36.84 21.36 -18.75
C GLN A 93 -36.17 20.15 -18.10
N VAL A 94 -36.91 19.08 -17.90
CA VAL A 94 -36.36 17.80 -17.42
C VAL A 94 -35.76 17.05 -18.61
N VAL A 95 -34.47 16.72 -18.52
CA VAL A 95 -33.73 15.98 -19.55
C VAL A 95 -33.15 14.73 -18.92
N GLU A 96 -33.24 13.61 -19.64
CA GLU A 96 -32.56 12.37 -19.24
C GLU A 96 -31.09 12.41 -19.65
N MET A 97 -30.20 12.07 -18.72
CA MET A 97 -28.76 12.05 -18.95
C MET A 97 -28.12 10.78 -18.37
N LEU A 98 -26.92 10.47 -18.86
CA LEU A 98 -26.11 9.36 -18.37
C LEU A 98 -25.68 9.63 -16.93
N ASP A 99 -25.77 8.60 -16.08
CA ASP A 99 -25.29 8.66 -14.70
C ASP A 99 -23.79 8.37 -14.62
N LEU A 100 -22.98 9.36 -15.00
CA LEU A 100 -21.52 9.25 -14.92
C LEU A 100 -21.04 9.10 -13.47
N VAL A 101 -21.77 9.66 -12.50
CA VAL A 101 -21.42 9.59 -11.07
C VAL A 101 -21.66 8.17 -10.55
N GLY A 102 -22.83 7.60 -10.84
CA GLY A 102 -23.14 6.20 -10.52
C GLY A 102 -22.19 5.22 -11.22
N ALA A 103 -21.83 5.48 -12.48
CA ALA A 103 -20.85 4.67 -13.21
C ALA A 103 -19.47 4.68 -12.53
N GLN A 104 -19.00 5.85 -12.09
CA GLN A 104 -17.74 5.99 -11.34
C GLN A 104 -17.80 5.25 -9.99
N ALA A 105 -18.92 5.34 -9.28
CA ALA A 105 -19.10 4.65 -8.00
C ALA A 105 -19.06 3.13 -8.19
N LYS A 106 -19.84 2.60 -9.14
CA LYS A 106 -19.89 1.17 -9.47
C LYS A 106 -18.53 0.64 -9.93
N TYR A 107 -17.80 1.41 -10.71
CA TYR A 107 -16.43 1.06 -11.08
C TYR A 107 -15.49 1.03 -9.87
N GLY A 108 -15.59 2.02 -8.97
CA GLY A 108 -14.82 2.04 -7.73
C GLY A 108 -15.04 0.78 -6.88
N GLU A 109 -16.28 0.34 -6.74
CA GLU A 109 -16.63 -0.91 -6.04
C GLU A 109 -16.02 -2.15 -6.71
N TRP A 110 -16.13 -2.25 -8.04
CA TRP A 110 -15.50 -3.33 -8.80
C TRP A 110 -13.98 -3.35 -8.60
N LEU A 111 -13.33 -2.19 -8.68
CA LEU A 111 -11.89 -2.07 -8.51
C LEU A 111 -11.46 -2.49 -7.10
N GLU A 112 -12.20 -2.12 -6.05
CA GLU A 112 -11.93 -2.60 -4.69
C GLU A 112 -12.12 -4.12 -4.56
N GLY A 113 -13.08 -4.70 -5.29
CA GLY A 113 -13.22 -6.16 -5.41
C GLY A 113 -12.00 -6.82 -6.05
N GLU A 114 -11.54 -6.29 -7.20
CA GLU A 114 -10.35 -6.80 -7.89
C GLU A 114 -9.09 -6.68 -7.04
N ARG A 115 -8.91 -5.55 -6.34
CA ARG A 115 -7.78 -5.34 -5.44
C ARG A 115 -7.78 -6.36 -4.31
N ARG A 116 -8.93 -6.65 -3.71
CA ARG A 116 -9.05 -7.71 -2.70
C ARG A 116 -8.70 -9.09 -3.27
N ARG A 117 -9.11 -9.40 -4.51
CA ARG A 117 -8.72 -10.66 -5.19
C ARG A 117 -7.22 -10.76 -5.44
N VAL A 118 -6.57 -9.66 -5.84
CA VAL A 118 -5.11 -9.62 -5.99
C VAL A 118 -4.44 -9.79 -4.63
N LEU A 119 -4.86 -9.02 -3.63
CA LEU A 119 -4.33 -9.05 -2.27
C LEU A 119 -4.42 -10.46 -1.66
N GLY A 120 -5.57 -11.13 -1.85
CA GLY A 120 -5.82 -12.49 -1.37
C GLY A 120 -4.85 -13.55 -1.89
N ARG A 121 -4.12 -13.28 -2.99
CA ARG A 121 -3.11 -14.18 -3.56
C ARG A 121 -1.68 -13.88 -3.08
N LEU A 122 -1.48 -12.77 -2.37
CA LEU A 122 -0.17 -12.37 -1.88
C LEU A 122 0.23 -13.23 -0.68
N LYS A 123 1.44 -13.77 -0.72
CA LYS A 123 1.92 -14.76 0.26
C LYS A 123 2.04 -14.13 1.64
N SER A 124 2.44 -12.87 1.70
CA SER A 124 2.59 -12.13 2.94
C SER A 124 1.27 -11.80 3.63
N LEU A 125 0.12 -11.94 2.96
CA LEU A 125 -1.18 -11.69 3.56
C LEU A 125 -1.53 -12.73 4.64
N GLN A 126 -1.29 -14.02 4.39
CA GLN A 126 -1.65 -15.09 5.33
C GLN A 126 -1.06 -14.90 6.74
N PRO A 127 0.25 -14.72 6.93
CA PRO A 127 0.81 -14.54 8.27
C PRO A 127 0.33 -13.26 8.96
N LEU A 128 -0.10 -12.24 8.21
CA LEU A 128 -0.69 -11.01 8.77
C LEU A 128 -2.13 -11.23 9.25
N MET A 129 -2.87 -12.10 8.57
CA MET A 129 -4.26 -12.45 8.88
C MET A 129 -4.41 -13.64 9.84
N ASP A 130 -3.30 -14.28 10.24
CA ASP A 130 -3.30 -15.45 11.09
C ASP A 130 -4.06 -15.22 12.41
N ALA A 131 -4.92 -16.19 12.77
CA ALA A 131 -5.85 -16.08 13.88
C ALA A 131 -5.19 -16.20 15.27
N HIS A 132 -3.90 -16.54 15.34
CA HIS A 132 -3.17 -16.74 16.60
C HIS A 132 -1.94 -15.85 16.72
N ALA A 133 -1.20 -15.67 15.63
CA ALA A 133 0.08 -14.98 15.61
C ALA A 133 0.10 -13.73 14.70
N GLY A 134 -1.01 -13.47 13.99
CA GLY A 134 -1.16 -12.34 13.08
C GLY A 134 -1.55 -11.02 13.77
N LEU A 135 -2.04 -10.08 12.97
CA LEU A 135 -2.62 -8.83 13.45
C LEU A 135 -4.09 -9.00 13.86
N LEU A 136 -4.76 -10.03 13.35
CA LEU A 136 -6.19 -10.28 13.56
C LEU A 136 -6.59 -10.40 15.05
N PRO A 137 -5.84 -11.10 15.93
CA PRO A 137 -6.19 -11.21 17.35
C PRO A 137 -6.33 -9.86 18.03
N TRP A 138 -5.47 -8.90 17.70
CA TRP A 138 -5.56 -7.56 18.26
C TRP A 138 -6.84 -6.85 17.79
N VAL A 139 -7.17 -6.93 16.50
CA VAL A 139 -8.38 -6.31 15.94
C VAL A 139 -9.66 -6.92 16.53
N VAL A 140 -9.69 -8.24 16.70
CA VAL A 140 -10.80 -8.95 17.37
C VAL A 140 -10.89 -8.55 18.85
N GLY A 141 -9.76 -8.47 19.55
CA GLY A 141 -9.70 -8.04 20.95
C GLY A 141 -10.19 -6.61 21.20
N ARG A 142 -10.27 -5.76 20.15
CA ARG A 142 -10.88 -4.42 20.22
C ARG A 142 -12.41 -4.44 20.14
N GLY A 143 -13.02 -5.58 19.83
CA GLY A 143 -14.48 -5.71 19.70
C GLY A 143 -15.05 -5.13 18.39
N TYR A 144 -14.21 -4.90 17.37
CA TYR A 144 -14.68 -4.33 16.10
C TYR A 144 -15.54 -5.33 15.32
N GLN A 145 -16.73 -4.89 14.89
CA GLN A 145 -17.57 -5.68 13.99
C GLN A 145 -16.84 -5.94 12.67
N ASN A 146 -16.99 -7.14 12.09
CA ASN A 146 -16.32 -7.54 10.84
C ASN A 146 -14.78 -7.35 10.89
N ALA A 147 -14.16 -7.65 12.03
CA ALA A 147 -12.73 -7.44 12.29
C ALA A 147 -11.80 -7.94 11.16
N ALA A 148 -12.04 -9.15 10.65
CA ALA A 148 -11.23 -9.72 9.58
C ALA A 148 -11.33 -8.91 8.28
N GLN A 149 -12.54 -8.47 7.90
CA GLN A 149 -12.74 -7.63 6.71
C GLN A 149 -12.09 -6.25 6.89
N LYS A 150 -12.22 -5.64 8.08
CA LYS A 150 -11.59 -4.35 8.38
C LYS A 150 -10.07 -4.43 8.30
N LEU A 151 -9.47 -5.48 8.89
CA LEU A 151 -8.04 -5.71 8.79
C LEU A 151 -7.60 -5.91 7.33
N LEU A 152 -8.33 -6.73 6.56
CA LEU A 152 -8.03 -6.97 5.16
C LEU A 152 -8.06 -5.67 4.33
N ASP A 153 -9.07 -4.83 4.52
CA ASP A 153 -9.20 -3.57 3.79
C ASP A 153 -8.10 -2.57 4.18
N VAL A 154 -7.73 -2.50 5.46
CA VAL A 154 -6.62 -1.65 5.92
C VAL A 154 -5.28 -2.18 5.41
N LEU A 155 -5.05 -3.48 5.39
CA LEU A 155 -3.86 -4.09 4.77
C LEU A 155 -3.81 -3.82 3.27
N GLY A 156 -4.96 -3.86 2.58
CA GLY A 156 -5.08 -3.47 1.17
C GLY A 156 -4.78 -1.99 0.93
N TRP A 157 -5.14 -1.12 1.87
CA TRP A 157 -4.72 0.29 1.86
C TRP A 157 -3.22 0.42 2.08
N TRP A 158 -2.62 -0.30 3.04
CA TRP A 158 -1.17 -0.31 3.27
C TRP A 158 -0.39 -0.76 2.04
N ALA A 159 -0.89 -1.78 1.35
CA ALA A 159 -0.31 -2.32 0.12
C ALA A 159 -0.38 -1.32 -1.05
N ASP A 160 -1.44 -0.51 -1.17
CA ASP A 160 -1.45 0.63 -2.09
C ASP A 160 -2.21 1.83 -1.57
N ARG A 161 -1.40 2.74 -1.02
CA ARG A 161 -1.83 4.02 -0.46
C ARG A 161 -2.06 5.07 -1.53
N ARG A 162 -1.61 4.89 -2.77
CA ARG A 162 -1.60 5.98 -3.76
C ARG A 162 -3.02 6.41 -4.10
N CYS A 163 -3.23 7.72 -4.08
CA CYS A 163 -4.45 8.34 -4.55
C CYS A 163 -4.68 7.96 -6.03
N GLN A 164 -5.84 7.39 -6.34
CA GLN A 164 -6.15 6.94 -7.70
C GLN A 164 -6.42 8.09 -8.67
N THR A 165 -6.61 9.31 -8.16
CA THR A 165 -6.87 10.50 -8.98
C THR A 165 -5.60 11.21 -9.40
N CYS A 166 -4.60 11.31 -8.52
CA CYS A 166 -3.31 11.97 -8.81
C CYS A 166 -2.14 10.99 -8.89
N HIS A 167 -2.41 9.69 -8.76
CA HIS A 167 -1.43 8.60 -8.79
C HIS A 167 -0.28 8.75 -7.77
N GLY A 168 -0.54 9.41 -6.64
CA GLY A 168 0.46 9.64 -5.59
C GLY A 168 1.18 10.98 -5.65
N THR A 169 0.99 11.77 -6.71
CA THR A 169 1.69 13.07 -6.87
C THR A 169 1.22 14.15 -5.89
N GLY A 170 0.06 13.97 -5.25
CA GLY A 170 -0.55 14.99 -4.39
C GLY A 170 -1.13 16.19 -5.16
N GLU A 171 -0.87 16.30 -6.46
CA GLU A 171 -1.18 17.49 -7.27
C GLU A 171 -1.90 17.12 -8.57
N ARG A 172 -2.71 18.04 -9.09
CA ARG A 172 -3.19 18.01 -10.47
C ARG A 172 -3.21 19.43 -11.02
N GLU A 173 -2.62 19.62 -12.20
CA GLU A 173 -2.68 20.88 -12.95
C GLU A 173 -2.21 22.09 -12.10
N GLY A 174 -1.10 21.96 -11.36
CA GLY A 174 -0.56 23.05 -10.55
C GLY A 174 -1.26 23.24 -9.21
N ARG A 175 -2.24 22.39 -8.85
CA ARG A 175 -3.07 22.57 -7.64
C ARG A 175 -3.13 21.31 -6.78
N PRO A 176 -3.26 21.46 -5.44
CA PRO A 176 -3.45 20.32 -4.55
C PRO A 176 -4.63 19.46 -5.02
N CYS A 177 -4.40 18.16 -5.11
CA CYS A 177 -5.43 17.23 -5.56
C CYS A 177 -6.62 17.28 -4.59
N LYS A 178 -7.81 17.60 -5.11
CA LYS A 178 -9.04 17.75 -4.30
C LYS A 178 -9.46 16.47 -3.58
N ARG A 179 -9.09 15.29 -4.12
CA ARG A 179 -9.49 13.99 -3.56
C ARG A 179 -8.66 13.61 -2.33
N CYS A 180 -7.34 13.74 -2.40
CA CYS A 180 -6.44 13.45 -1.28
C CYS A 180 -6.04 14.70 -0.48
N LYS A 181 -6.52 15.88 -0.88
CA LYS A 181 -6.17 17.19 -0.29
C LYS A 181 -4.66 17.44 -0.24
N GLY A 182 -3.93 17.04 -1.27
CA GLY A 182 -2.47 17.21 -1.33
C GLY A 182 -1.64 16.06 -0.75
N SER A 183 -2.23 15.11 -0.01
CA SER A 183 -1.43 14.06 0.65
C SER A 183 -0.78 13.05 -0.31
N GLY A 184 -1.30 12.92 -1.54
CA GLY A 184 -0.94 11.83 -2.45
C GLY A 184 -1.52 10.48 -2.05
N GLU A 185 -2.13 10.36 -0.87
CA GLU A 185 -2.64 9.09 -0.34
C GLU A 185 -4.17 9.00 -0.38
N ARG A 186 -4.68 7.77 -0.47
CA ARG A 186 -6.10 7.45 -0.32
C ARG A 186 -6.52 7.63 1.15
N PRO A 187 -7.79 7.95 1.43
CA PRO A 187 -8.31 7.87 2.79
C PRO A 187 -8.23 6.42 3.31
N ILE A 188 -7.91 6.29 4.59
CA ILE A 188 -7.90 4.99 5.29
C ILE A 188 -9.35 4.48 5.38
N PRO A 189 -9.62 3.20 5.06
CA PRO A 189 -10.95 2.60 5.17
C PRO A 189 -11.48 2.61 6.61
N HIS A 190 -12.79 2.46 6.81
CA HIS A 190 -13.42 2.22 8.13
C HIS A 190 -13.24 3.34 9.19
N GLY A 191 -12.90 4.56 8.77
CA GLY A 191 -12.87 5.72 9.65
C GLY A 191 -11.92 5.56 10.84
N GLN A 192 -12.40 5.86 12.06
CA GLN A 192 -11.58 5.83 13.27
C GLN A 192 -11.06 4.43 13.62
N GLU A 193 -11.84 3.39 13.38
CA GLU A 193 -11.41 2.02 13.66
C GLU A 193 -10.31 1.58 12.69
N GLY A 194 -10.44 1.91 11.40
CA GLY A 194 -9.39 1.64 10.42
C GLY A 194 -8.13 2.46 10.68
N GLN A 195 -8.26 3.70 11.16
CA GLN A 195 -7.15 4.51 11.63
C GLN A 195 -6.40 3.81 12.79
N ALA A 196 -7.12 3.31 13.80
CA ALA A 196 -6.52 2.59 14.93
C ALA A 196 -5.83 1.29 14.48
N ILE A 197 -6.41 0.55 13.54
CA ILE A 197 -5.78 -0.63 12.93
C ILE A 197 -4.49 -0.22 12.19
N SER A 198 -4.54 0.87 11.42
CA SER A 198 -3.39 1.38 10.68
C SER A 198 -2.25 1.81 11.61
N GLU A 199 -2.56 2.46 12.73
CA GLU A 199 -1.58 2.84 13.76
C GLU A 199 -0.97 1.61 14.44
N HIS A 200 -1.77 0.57 14.69
CA HIS A 200 -1.26 -0.70 15.21
C HIS A 200 -0.29 -1.36 14.23
N ILE A 201 -0.61 -1.36 12.94
CA ILE A 201 0.29 -1.82 11.87
C ILE A 201 1.56 -0.99 11.84
N ALA A 202 1.45 0.34 11.90
CA ALA A 202 2.58 1.26 11.89
C ALA A 202 3.56 0.97 13.03
N ALA A 203 3.06 0.68 14.24
CA ALA A 203 3.91 0.32 15.37
C ALA A 203 4.74 -0.96 15.12
N HIS A 204 4.18 -1.96 14.44
CA HIS A 204 4.92 -3.17 14.05
C HIS A 204 5.96 -2.87 12.97
N VAL A 205 5.58 -2.07 11.97
CA VAL A 205 6.47 -1.60 10.90
C VAL A 205 7.66 -0.81 11.47
N ASP A 206 7.42 0.08 12.42
CA ASP A 206 8.46 0.87 13.08
C ASP A 206 9.41 0.00 13.90
N ARG A 207 8.88 -0.98 14.66
CA ARG A 207 9.71 -1.96 15.36
C ARG A 207 10.61 -2.75 14.39
N ALA A 208 10.05 -3.21 13.26
CA ALA A 208 10.81 -3.92 12.23
C ALA A 208 11.90 -3.02 11.61
N ARG A 209 11.58 -1.75 11.33
CA ARG A 209 12.53 -0.77 10.78
C ARG A 209 13.68 -0.49 11.74
N VAL A 210 13.38 -0.22 13.02
CA VAL A 210 14.39 0.04 14.06
C VAL A 210 15.28 -1.18 14.28
N GLY A 211 14.69 -2.38 14.35
CA GLY A 211 15.44 -3.63 14.49
C GLY A 211 16.36 -3.90 13.30
N THR A 212 15.85 -3.76 12.08
CA THR A 212 16.65 -3.91 10.84
C THR A 212 17.82 -2.93 10.85
N ARG A 213 17.59 -1.66 11.24
CA ARG A 213 18.65 -0.66 11.34
C ARG A 213 19.74 -1.07 12.33
N LYS A 214 19.36 -1.60 13.51
CA LYS A 214 20.31 -2.12 14.50
C LYS A 214 21.08 -3.33 13.97
N GLY A 215 20.40 -4.28 13.32
CA GLY A 215 21.04 -5.44 12.70
C GLY A 215 22.08 -5.03 11.65
N LEU A 216 21.78 -4.02 10.84
CA LEU A 216 22.71 -3.49 9.84
C LEU A 216 23.97 -2.84 10.43
N GLN A 217 23.92 -2.31 11.66
CA GLN A 217 25.09 -1.75 12.34
C GLN A 217 26.09 -2.84 12.72
N GLY A 218 25.62 -4.04 13.08
CA GLY A 218 26.46 -5.20 13.41
C GLY A 218 26.90 -6.04 12.21
N MET A 219 26.37 -5.77 11.02
CA MET A 219 26.49 -6.67 9.86
C MET A 219 27.93 -6.96 9.45
N ARG A 220 28.82 -5.96 9.48
CA ARG A 220 30.23 -6.15 9.11
C ARG A 220 30.92 -7.20 10.01
N LYS A 221 30.66 -7.16 11.32
CA LYS A 221 31.20 -8.13 12.28
C LYS A 221 30.64 -9.53 12.04
N LEU A 222 29.34 -9.63 11.77
CA LEU A 222 28.68 -10.89 11.41
C LEU A 222 29.28 -11.51 10.15
N LYS A 223 29.54 -10.70 9.11
CA LYS A 223 30.18 -11.16 7.87
C LYS A 223 31.62 -11.61 8.08
N ALA A 224 32.43 -10.83 8.81
CA ALA A 224 33.80 -11.21 9.15
C ALA A 224 33.83 -12.54 9.93
N PHE A 225 32.97 -12.67 10.94
CA PHE A 225 32.82 -13.92 11.69
C PHE A 225 32.42 -15.10 10.79
N ALA A 226 31.43 -14.92 9.91
CA ALA A 226 30.99 -15.96 8.99
C ALA A 226 32.04 -16.33 7.94
N ALA A 227 32.92 -15.38 7.59
CA ALA A 227 34.07 -15.60 6.69
C ALA A 227 35.27 -16.26 7.38
N GLY A 228 35.21 -16.52 8.69
CA GLY A 228 36.32 -17.07 9.45
C GLY A 228 37.44 -16.06 9.73
N GLU A 229 37.19 -14.77 9.54
CA GLU A 229 38.11 -13.71 9.95
C GLU A 229 37.98 -13.54 11.47
N SER A 230 38.97 -14.04 12.22
CA SER A 230 39.00 -13.91 13.69
C SER A 230 38.81 -12.46 14.11
N ALA A 231 37.78 -12.21 14.93
CA ALA A 231 37.55 -10.91 15.53
C ALA A 231 38.71 -10.59 16.49
N CYS A 232 39.63 -9.73 16.06
CA CYS A 232 40.57 -9.06 16.96
C CYS A 232 39.90 -7.85 17.62
#